data_AF-A0AAE8NBG1-F1
#
_entry.id   AF-A0AAE8NBG1-F1
#
_cell.length_a   1.000
_cell.length_b   1.000
_cell.length_c   1.000
_cell.angle_alpha   90.00
_cell.angle_beta   90.00
_cell.angle_gamma   90.00
#
_symmetry.space_group_name_H-M   'P 1'
#
loop_
_entity.id
_entity.type
_entity.pdbx_description
1 polymer ?
#
loop_
_entity_poly.entity_id
_entity_poly.type
_entity_poly.pdbx_seq_one_letter_code
_entity_poly.pdbx_strand_id
1 'polypeptide(L)' 'MNATGTITMTMREVDRFKVIQDVADGKLQPWRAAERLGLTTRQIRRLVGRLR' A
#
# COMPACT_ATOMS: atom_id res chain seq x y z
N MET A 1 -5.41 -5.87 18.03
CA MET A 1 -3.94 -5.85 18.13
C MET A 1 -3.54 -7.02 19.01
N ASN A 2 -2.70 -7.91 18.50
CA ASN A 2 -2.24 -9.08 19.25
C ASN A 2 -1.13 -8.59 20.20
N ALA A 3 -1.02 -9.16 21.40
CA ALA A 3 -0.09 -8.70 22.45
C ALA A 3 1.39 -8.62 22.00
N THR A 4 1.74 -9.24 20.87
CA THR A 4 3.08 -9.33 20.28
C THR A 4 3.39 -8.25 19.23
N GLY A 5 2.53 -7.24 19.02
CA GLY A 5 2.75 -6.20 18.01
C GLY A 5 2.58 -6.68 16.55
N THR A 6 2.09 -7.91 16.36
CA THR A 6 1.81 -8.49 15.03
C THR A 6 0.36 -8.25 14.62
N ILE A 7 0.14 -8.04 13.32
CA ILE A 7 -1.19 -7.88 12.73
C ILE A 7 -1.45 -9.06 11.80
N THR A 8 -2.61 -9.69 11.92
CA THR A 8 -3.06 -10.70 10.96
C THR A 8 -3.65 -10.00 9.75
N MET A 9 -3.16 -10.33 8.56
CA MET A 9 -3.64 -9.79 7.29
C MET A 9 -3.96 -10.95 6.34
N THR A 10 -4.96 -10.76 5.49
CA THR A 10 -5.20 -11.64 4.35
C THR A 10 -4.10 -11.45 3.30
N MET A 11 -3.87 -12.46 2.45
CA MET A 11 -2.87 -12.35 1.36
C MET A 11 -3.14 -11.15 0.44
N ARG A 12 -4.42 -10.84 0.19
CA ARG A 12 -4.82 -9.66 -0.61
C ARG A 12 -4.45 -8.35 0.06
N GLU A 13 -4.55 -8.26 1.39
CA GLU A 13 -4.13 -7.09 2.14
C GLU A 13 -2.61 -6.94 2.14
N VAL A 14 -1.88 -8.06 2.25
CA VAL A 14 -0.41 -8.08 2.11
C VAL A 14 0.02 -7.57 0.72
N ASP A 15 -0.61 -8.06 -0.35
CA ASP A 15 -0.32 -7.61 -1.72
C ASP A 15 -0.59 -6.12 -1.89
N ARG A 16 -1.74 -5.63 -1.39
CA ARG A 16 -2.08 -4.21 -1.43
C ARG A 16 -1.05 -3.36 -0.68
N PHE A 17 -0.63 -3.82 0.50
CA PHE A 17 0.37 -3.13 1.30
C PHE A 17 1.72 -3.06 0.55
N LYS A 18 2.15 -4.16 -0.06
CA LYS A 18 3.39 -4.21 -0.85
C LYS A 18 3.38 -3.23 -2.02
N VAL A 19 2.26 -3.14 -2.76
CA VAL A 19 2.13 -2.15 -3.86
C VAL A 19 2.27 -0.72 -3.35
N ILE A 20 1.71 -0.40 -2.17
CA ILE A 20 1.84 0.95 -1.57
C ILE A 20 3.27 1.22 -1.12
N GLN A 21 3.93 0.23 -0.49
CA GLN A 21 5.34 0.32 -0.09
C GLN A 21 6.25 0.55 -1.29
N ASP A 22 6.05 -0.16 -2.40
CA ASP A 22 6.86 0.01 -3.63
C ASP A 22 6.75 1.44 -4.18
N VAL A 23 5.60 2.11 -4.04
CA VAL A 23 5.46 3.53 -4.40
C VAL A 23 6.18 4.43 -3.40
N ALA A 24 6.09 4.14 -2.10
CA ALA A 24 6.76 4.91 -1.06
C ALA A 24 8.30 4.86 -1.22
N ASP A 25 8.82 3.71 -1.63
CA ASP A 25 10.23 3.43 -1.92
C ASP A 25 10.68 3.99 -3.29
N GLY A 26 9.76 4.53 -4.10
CA GLY A 26 10.04 5.03 -5.45
C GLY A 26 10.28 3.94 -6.51
N LYS A 27 10.04 2.67 -6.18
CA LYS A 27 10.18 1.51 -7.09
C LYS A 27 9.01 1.38 -8.06
N LEU A 28 7.85 1.94 -7.72
CA LEU A 28 6.64 1.87 -8.54
C LEU A 28 6.03 3.27 -8.74
N GLN A 29 5.68 3.58 -9.98
CA GLN A 29 5.02 4.85 -10.29
C GLN A 29 3.58 4.87 -9.74
N PRO A 30 3.11 5.98 -9.13
CA PRO A 30 1.79 6.05 -8.48
C PRO A 30 0.60 5.72 -9.38
N TRP A 31 0.66 6.05 -10.67
CA TRP A 31 -0.42 5.75 -11.62
C TRP A 31 -0.52 4.25 -11.91
N ARG A 32 0.61 3.54 -11.92
CA ARG A 32 0.65 2.08 -12.13
C ARG A 32 0.16 1.30 -10.91
N ALA A 33 0.42 1.82 -9.71
CA ALA A 33 -0.19 1.33 -8.48
C ALA A 33 -1.71 1.53 -8.45
N ALA A 34 -2.17 2.67 -8.98
CA ALA A 34 -3.60 3.01 -9.07
C ALA A 34 -4.35 1.99 -9.95
N GLU A 35 -3.80 1.64 -11.12
CA GLU A 35 -4.32 0.58 -11.99
C GLU A 35 -4.38 -0.79 -11.29
N ARG A 36 -3.28 -1.22 -10.65
CA ARG A 36 -3.21 -2.51 -9.93
C ARG A 36 -4.22 -2.64 -8.81
N LEU A 37 -4.48 -1.54 -8.10
CA LEU A 37 -5.36 -1.54 -6.92
C LEU A 37 -6.80 -1.13 -7.24
N GLY A 38 -7.10 -0.73 -8.49
CA GLY A 38 -8.41 -0.17 -8.85
C GLY A 38 -8.73 1.12 -8.10
N LEU A 39 -7.71 1.96 -7.87
CA LEU A 39 -7.80 3.22 -7.14
C LEU A 39 -7.43 4.39 -8.04
N THR A 40 -7.65 5.61 -7.56
CA THR A 40 -7.13 6.83 -8.18
C THR A 40 -5.71 7.13 -7.71
N THR A 41 -4.90 7.78 -8.55
CA THR A 41 -3.55 8.22 -8.18
C THR A 41 -3.55 9.14 -6.94
N ARG A 42 -4.62 9.91 -6.72
CA ARG A 42 -4.80 10.73 -5.51
C ARG A 42 -4.94 9.86 -4.25
N GLN A 43 -5.72 8.79 -4.32
CA GLN A 43 -5.85 7.84 -3.20
C GLN A 43 -4.52 7.16 -2.90
N ILE A 44 -3.76 6.76 -3.94
CA ILE A 44 -2.41 6.20 -3.76
C ILE A 44 -1.50 7.18 -3.01
N ARG A 45 -1.41 8.43 -3.47
CA ARG A 45 -0.58 9.46 -2.79
C ARG A 45 -0.99 9.66 -1.33
N ARG A 46 -2.29 9.63 -1.03
CA ARG A 46 -2.81 9.72 0.34
C ARG A 46 -2.41 8.51 1.19
N LEU A 47 -2.42 7.30 0.62
CA LEU A 47 -2.01 6.08 1.32
C LEU A 47 -0.50 6.07 1.59
N VAL A 48 0.31 6.46 0.60
CA VAL A 48 1.77 6.62 0.77
C VAL A 48 2.08 7.64 1.87
N GLY A 49 1.36 8.76 1.91
CA GLY A 49 1.53 9.78 2.97
C GLY A 49 1.14 9.33 4.38
N ARG A 50 0.46 8.18 4.55
CA ARG A 50 0.16 7.59 5.87
C ARG A 50 1.19 6.55 6.32
N LEU A 51 2.02 6.09 5.39
CA LEU A 51 3.04 5.07 5.65
C LEU A 51 4.35 5.69 6.15
N ARG A 52 4.55 6.98 5.88
CA ARG A 52 5.62 7.82 6.43
C ARG A 52 5.20 8.39 7.77
#